data_AF-A0A1E3QKD8-F1
#
_entry.id   AF-A0A1E3QKD8-F1
#
_cell.length_a   1.000
_cell.length_b   1.000
_cell.length_c   1.000
_cell.angle_alpha   90.00
_cell.angle_beta   90.00
_cell.angle_gamma   90.00
#
_symmetry.space_group_name_H-M   'P 1'
#
loop_
_entity.id
_entity.type
_entity.pdbx_description
1 polymer ?
#
loop_
_entity_poly.entity_id
_entity_poly.type
_entity_poly.pdbx_seq_one_letter_code
_entity_poly.pdbx_strand_id
1 'polypeptide(L)'
;VIFDMLEVITGLRIHNLDEDEEEITFDCSQIANDGAASPESFNWDYKLIVSKLGTSAANDILYIPDTNKEQLANLLRVKGLGEGDRRRVERLQASLPSYFLDTLTFPYDTLPQFYQNLSKALNKKEKE
;
A
#
# COMPACT_ATOMS: atom_id res chain seq x y z
N VAL A 1 0.33 16.74 -13.39
CA VAL A 1 1.11 17.77 -12.67
C VAL A 1 0.86 17.75 -11.16
N ILE A 2 -0.37 17.99 -10.66
CA ILE A 2 -0.64 17.97 -9.20
C ILE A 2 -0.41 16.57 -8.60
N PHE A 3 -0.92 15.51 -9.23
CA PHE A 3 -0.69 14.14 -8.78
C PHE A 3 0.78 13.72 -8.84
N ASP A 4 1.53 14.15 -9.86
CA ASP A 4 2.97 13.87 -9.95
C ASP A 4 3.73 14.55 -8.80
N MET A 5 3.34 15.77 -8.41
CA MET A 5 3.93 16.44 -7.25
C MET A 5 3.54 15.75 -5.93
N LEU A 6 2.29 15.28 -5.80
CA LEU A 6 1.85 14.52 -4.63
C LEU A 6 2.62 13.21 -4.51
N GLU A 7 2.86 12.51 -5.61
CA GLU A 7 3.69 11.30 -5.66
C GLU A 7 5.11 11.59 -5.16
N VAL A 8 5.75 12.65 -5.65
CA VAL A 8 7.10 13.02 -5.20
C VAL A 8 7.16 13.37 -3.71
N ILE A 9 6.15 14.07 -3.18
CA ILE A 9 6.15 14.55 -1.78
C ILE A 9 5.80 13.43 -0.80
N THR A 10 4.82 12.59 -1.15
CA THR A 10 4.22 11.62 -0.23
C THR A 10 4.64 10.18 -0.49
N GLY A 11 5.20 9.90 -1.67
CA GLY A 11 5.43 8.54 -2.18
C GLY A 11 4.14 7.84 -2.59
N LEU A 12 2.98 8.51 -2.58
CA LEU A 12 1.68 7.94 -2.96
C LEU A 12 1.36 8.27 -4.42
N ARG A 13 1.14 7.23 -5.21
CA ARG A 13 0.67 7.31 -6.58
C ARG A 13 -0.75 6.75 -6.67
N ILE A 14 -1.65 7.49 -7.30
CA ILE A 14 -2.99 7.01 -7.66
C ILE A 14 -2.96 6.65 -9.14
N HIS A 15 -3.17 5.38 -9.48
CA HIS A 15 -3.16 4.90 -10.86
C HIS A 15 -4.51 5.06 -11.53
N ASN A 16 -5.57 4.80 -10.77
CA ASN A 16 -6.93 4.87 -11.25
C ASN A 16 -7.86 5.37 -10.14
N LEU A 17 -8.90 6.06 -10.57
CA LEU A 17 -10.00 6.51 -9.74
C LEU A 17 -11.26 6.10 -10.48
N ASP A 18 -12.02 5.21 -9.87
CA ASP A 18 -13.31 4.75 -10.37
C ASP A 18 -14.39 5.18 -9.38
N GLU A 19 -15.48 5.74 -9.87
CA GLU A 19 -16.56 6.28 -9.05
C GLU A 19 -17.89 5.80 -9.62
N ASP A 20 -18.67 5.10 -8.80
CA ASP A 20 -20.03 4.68 -9.12
C ASP A 20 -21.05 5.45 -8.28
N GLU A 21 -22.32 5.03 -8.24
CA GLU A 21 -23.36 5.73 -7.47
C GLU A 21 -23.19 5.62 -5.95
N GLU A 22 -22.51 4.58 -5.46
CA GLU A 22 -22.44 4.21 -4.05
C GLU A 22 -21.06 4.44 -3.44
N GLU A 23 -19.98 4.29 -4.23
CA GLU A 23 -18.60 4.21 -3.74
C GLU A 23 -17.60 4.92 -4.67
N ILE A 24 -16.43 5.22 -4.10
CA ILE A 24 -15.26 5.72 -4.83
C ILE A 24 -14.11 4.76 -4.56
N THR A 25 -13.54 4.20 -5.62
CA THR A 25 -12.41 3.27 -5.58
C THR A 25 -11.14 3.94 -6.08
N PHE A 26 -10.06 3.80 -5.32
CA PHE A 26 -8.73 4.28 -5.65
C PHE A 26 -7.77 3.11 -5.78
N ASP A 27 -7.14 2.96 -6.94
CA ASP A 27 -6.01 2.04 -7.12
C ASP A 27 -4.72 2.80 -6.78
N CYS A 28 -4.04 2.40 -5.71
CA CYS A 28 -2.92 3.11 -5.11
C CYS A 28 -1.63 2.29 -5.14
N SER A 29 -0.50 2.96 -5.34
CA SER A 29 0.84 2.46 -5.04
C SER A 29 1.53 3.39 -4.06
N GLN A 30 2.10 2.84 -3.00
CA GLN A 30 2.96 3.61 -2.10
C GLN A 30 4.42 3.14 -2.17
N ILE A 31 5.31 4.07 -2.48
CA ILE A 31 6.74 3.83 -2.64
C ILE A 31 7.44 4.11 -1.31
N ALA A 32 8.41 3.27 -0.95
CA ALA A 32 9.36 3.59 0.11
C ALA A 32 10.17 4.84 -0.31
N ASN A 33 10.11 5.89 0.50
CA ASN A 33 10.80 7.15 0.29
C ASN A 33 12.22 7.04 0.83
N ASP A 34 13.05 6.19 0.22
CA ASP A 34 14.46 6.02 0.58
C ASP A 34 15.39 6.90 -0.26
N GLY A 35 14.90 8.07 -0.72
CA GLY A 35 15.78 9.14 -1.19
C GLY A 35 16.75 8.74 -2.29
N ALA A 36 16.38 7.81 -3.16
CA ALA A 36 16.92 7.62 -4.50
C ALA A 36 15.99 6.62 -5.17
N ALA A 37 15.88 6.66 -6.50
CA ALA A 37 15.39 5.51 -7.26
C ALA A 37 16.40 4.36 -7.09
N SER A 38 16.45 3.75 -5.90
CA SER A 38 17.16 2.50 -5.72
C SER A 38 16.40 1.49 -6.57
N PRO A 39 17.07 0.72 -7.45
CA PRO A 39 16.42 -0.31 -8.24
C PRO A 39 15.73 -1.38 -7.37
N GLU A 40 15.91 -1.31 -6.04
CA GLU A 40 15.28 -2.15 -5.02
C GLU A 40 14.07 -1.51 -4.30
N SER A 41 13.62 -0.32 -4.69
CA SER A 41 12.38 0.24 -4.15
C SER A 41 11.19 -0.61 -4.61
N PHE A 42 10.54 -1.26 -3.64
CA PHE A 42 9.35 -2.06 -3.88
C PHE A 42 8.12 -1.23 -3.54
N ASN A 43 7.14 -1.23 -4.44
CA ASN A 43 5.90 -0.48 -4.28
C ASN A 43 4.88 -1.35 -3.55
N TRP A 44 4.20 -0.77 -2.58
CA TRP A 44 3.07 -1.41 -1.94
C TRP A 44 1.77 -1.03 -2.65
N ASP A 45 1.20 -1.99 -3.36
CA ASP A 45 0.00 -1.79 -4.17
C ASP A 45 -1.25 -2.25 -3.42
N TYR A 46 -2.29 -1.42 -3.45
CA TYR A 46 -3.53 -1.66 -2.73
C TYR A 46 -4.67 -0.81 -3.27
N LYS A 47 -5.89 -1.18 -2.88
CA LYS A 47 -7.11 -0.43 -3.18
C LYS A 47 -7.69 0.20 -1.93
N LEU A 48 -8.23 1.40 -2.07
CA LEU A 48 -9.08 2.04 -1.08
C LEU A 48 -10.47 2.24 -1.67
N ILE A 49 -11.49 1.80 -0.95
CA ILE A 49 -12.89 2.01 -1.32
C ILE A 49 -13.53 2.87 -0.24
N VAL A 50 -14.15 3.97 -0.66
CA VAL A 50 -14.80 4.95 0.21
C VAL A 50 -16.27 5.02 -0.16
N SER A 51 -17.16 4.67 0.77
CA SER A 51 -18.61 4.74 0.53
C SER A 51 -19.10 6.19 0.60
N LYS A 52 -20.00 6.57 -0.30
CA LYS A 52 -20.58 7.92 -0.37
C LYS A 52 -21.56 8.20 0.77
N LEU A 53 -21.73 9.48 1.11
CA LEU A 53 -22.66 9.93 2.15
C LEU A 53 -24.09 9.43 1.89
N GLY A 54 -24.71 8.79 2.89
CA GLY A 54 -26.07 8.26 2.82
C GLY A 54 -26.16 6.73 2.87
N THR A 55 -25.03 6.03 2.78
CA THR A 55 -24.92 4.58 3.00
C THR A 55 -24.70 4.26 4.48
N SER A 56 -25.06 3.06 4.93
CA SER A 56 -24.85 2.64 6.34
C SER A 56 -23.38 2.57 6.77
N ALA A 57 -22.45 2.61 5.81
CA ALA A 57 -21.00 2.66 6.01
C ALA A 57 -20.40 4.05 5.71
N ALA A 58 -21.23 5.10 5.61
CA ALA A 58 -20.75 6.45 5.34
C ALA A 58 -19.70 6.86 6.39
N ASN A 59 -18.47 7.09 5.92
CA ASN A 59 -17.22 7.38 6.65
C ASN A 59 -16.29 6.19 6.92
N ASP A 60 -16.61 4.96 6.54
CA ASP A 60 -15.63 3.87 6.59
C ASP A 60 -14.85 3.78 5.26
N ILE A 61 -13.59 3.39 5.38
CA ILE A 61 -12.68 3.11 4.28
C ILE A 61 -12.37 1.62 4.32
N LEU A 62 -12.61 0.95 3.19
CA LEU A 62 -12.20 -0.42 2.96
C LEU A 62 -10.84 -0.42 2.25
N TYR A 63 -9.86 -1.02 2.89
CA TYR A 63 -8.52 -1.24 2.38
C TYR A 63 -8.35 -2.68 1.94
N ILE A 64 -7.85 -2.88 0.72
CA ILE A 64 -7.58 -4.20 0.15
C ILE A 64 -6.15 -4.22 -0.38
N PRO A 65 -5.23 -5.01 0.22
CA PRO A 65 -3.90 -5.19 -0.35
C PRO A 65 -3.99 -5.96 -1.67
N ASP A 66 -3.22 -5.57 -2.68
CA ASP A 66 -3.20 -6.29 -3.96
C ASP A 66 -2.48 -7.64 -3.83
N THR A 67 -1.54 -7.72 -2.87
CA THR A 67 -0.89 -8.98 -2.49
C THR A 67 -1.10 -9.25 -0.99
N ASN A 68 -1.78 -10.34 -0.68
CA ASN A 68 -1.98 -10.77 0.70
C ASN A 68 -0.78 -11.57 1.24
N LYS A 69 -0.81 -11.88 2.55
CA LYS A 69 0.26 -12.61 3.24
C LYS A 69 0.64 -13.94 2.60
N GLU A 70 -0.36 -14.70 2.16
CA GLU A 70 -0.15 -16.02 1.56
C GLU A 70 0.49 -15.90 0.17
N GLN A 71 0.02 -14.96 -0.64
CA GLN A 71 0.59 -14.67 -1.96
C GLN A 71 2.05 -14.22 -1.85
N LEU A 72 2.38 -13.33 -0.90
CA LEU A 72 3.76 -12.94 -0.60
C LEU A 72 4.64 -14.15 -0.23
N ALA A 73 4.14 -15.05 0.62
CA ALA A 73 4.88 -16.26 0.99
C ALA A 73 5.06 -17.22 -0.19
N ASN A 74 4.09 -17.29 -1.09
CA ASN A 74 4.16 -18.11 -2.29
C ASN A 74 5.17 -17.57 -3.32
N LEU A 75 5.33 -16.24 -3.44
CA LEU A 75 6.35 -15.63 -4.29
C LEU A 75 7.76 -16.11 -3.93
N LEU A 76 8.09 -16.23 -2.65
CA LEU A 76 9.40 -16.71 -2.18
C LEU A 76 9.70 -18.16 -2.62
N ARG A 77 8.65 -18.95 -2.87
CA ARG A 77 8.74 -20.36 -3.29
C ARG A 77 8.86 -20.53 -4.80
N VAL A 78 8.62 -19.48 -5.59
CA VAL A 78 8.74 -19.51 -7.05
C VAL A 78 10.19 -19.76 -7.45
N LYS A 79 10.43 -20.84 -8.19
CA LYS A 79 11.75 -21.14 -8.76
C LYS A 79 12.05 -20.14 -9.87
N GLY A 80 13.18 -19.44 -9.77
CA GLY A 80 13.58 -18.41 -10.73
C GLY A 80 13.25 -16.97 -10.33
N LEU A 81 12.68 -16.75 -9.13
CA LEU A 81 12.63 -15.41 -8.56
C LEU A 81 14.07 -14.89 -8.38
N GLY A 82 14.40 -13.75 -8.98
CA GLY A 82 15.72 -13.15 -8.87
C GLY A 82 16.09 -12.88 -7.41
N GLU A 83 17.37 -12.96 -7.06
CA GLU A 83 17.82 -12.74 -5.67
C GLU A 83 17.41 -11.36 -5.13
N GLY A 84 17.40 -10.34 -5.99
CA GLY A 84 16.91 -9.00 -5.64
C GLY A 84 15.44 -8.99 -5.28
N ASP A 85 14.58 -9.65 -6.07
CA ASP A 85 13.14 -9.71 -5.79
C ASP A 85 12.83 -10.55 -4.55
N ARG A 86 13.58 -11.63 -4.31
CA ARG A 86 13.46 -12.42 -3.09
C ARG A 86 13.76 -11.58 -1.84
N ARG A 87 14.88 -10.86 -1.82
CA ARG A 87 15.25 -9.96 -0.71
C ARG A 87 14.19 -8.88 -0.46
N ARG A 88 13.58 -8.34 -1.52
CA ARG A 88 12.51 -7.34 -1.42
C ARG A 88 11.25 -7.92 -0.75
N VAL A 89 10.81 -9.08 -1.19
CA VAL A 89 9.63 -9.77 -0.63
C VAL A 89 9.87 -10.12 0.85
N GLU A 90 11.08 -10.58 1.20
CA GLU A 90 11.49 -10.83 2.59
C GLU A 90 11.49 -9.54 3.42
N ARG A 91 12.04 -8.44 2.89
CA ARG A 91 12.05 -7.13 3.55
C ARG A 91 10.63 -6.63 3.83
N LEU A 92 9.71 -6.74 2.87
CA LEU A 92 8.31 -6.35 3.06
C LEU A 92 7.62 -7.18 4.13
N GLN A 93 7.79 -8.50 4.12
CA GLN A 93 7.21 -9.36 5.16
C GLN A 93 7.74 -9.01 6.56
N ALA A 94 8.99 -8.56 6.66
CA ALA A 94 9.60 -8.17 7.93
C ALA A 94 9.25 -6.74 8.37
N SER A 95 9.01 -5.83 7.42
CA SER A 95 8.82 -4.41 7.69
C SER A 95 7.35 -4.03 7.86
N LEU A 96 6.44 -4.64 7.08
CA LEU A 96 5.01 -4.40 7.15
C LEU A 96 4.38 -5.14 8.33
N PRO A 97 3.65 -4.44 9.20
CA PRO A 97 2.76 -5.08 10.15
C PRO A 97 1.78 -6.04 9.45
N SER A 98 1.49 -7.17 10.07
CA SER A 98 0.68 -8.24 9.45
C SER A 98 -0.70 -7.78 9.00
N TYR A 99 -1.29 -6.79 9.69
CA TYR A 99 -2.61 -6.27 9.35
C TYR A 99 -2.65 -5.56 7.99
N PHE A 100 -1.54 -5.02 7.49
CA PHE A 100 -1.51 -4.47 6.12
C PHE A 100 -1.58 -5.55 5.05
N LEU A 101 -1.35 -6.82 5.40
CA LEU A 101 -1.44 -7.94 4.47
C LEU A 101 -2.86 -8.53 4.40
N ASP A 102 -3.77 -7.99 5.19
CA ASP A 102 -5.17 -8.39 5.28
C ASP A 102 -6.08 -7.24 4.82
N THR A 103 -7.31 -7.56 4.44
CA THR A 103 -8.34 -6.56 4.16
C THR A 103 -8.75 -5.88 5.47
N LEU A 104 -8.77 -4.55 5.49
CA LEU A 104 -9.10 -3.75 6.68
C LEU A 104 -10.28 -2.84 6.40
N THR A 105 -11.11 -2.60 7.41
CA THR A 105 -12.10 -1.54 7.40
C THR A 105 -11.80 -0.59 8.56
N PHE A 106 -11.68 0.69 8.27
CA PHE A 106 -11.35 1.70 9.28
C PHE A 106 -12.02 3.04 8.96
N PRO A 107 -12.32 3.87 9.96
CA PRO A 107 -13.01 5.12 9.74
C PRO A 107 -12.10 6.16 9.06
N TYR A 108 -12.69 7.04 8.27
CA TYR A 108 -12.01 8.03 7.43
C TYR A 108 -11.07 8.96 8.22
N ASP A 109 -11.41 9.27 9.46
CA ASP A 109 -10.59 10.09 10.36
C ASP A 109 -9.24 9.44 10.72
N THR A 110 -9.11 8.12 10.55
CA THR A 110 -7.87 7.37 10.77
C THR A 110 -6.99 7.21 9.52
N LEU A 111 -7.46 7.68 8.36
CA LEU A 111 -6.72 7.60 7.10
C LEU A 111 -5.32 8.28 7.17
N PRO A 112 -5.15 9.45 7.81
CA PRO A 112 -3.82 10.03 7.98
C PRO A 112 -2.86 9.12 8.77
N GLN A 113 -3.36 8.45 9.82
CA GLN A 113 -2.59 7.52 10.65
C GLN A 113 -2.25 6.25 9.87
N PHE A 114 -3.17 5.75 9.03
CA PHE A 114 -2.92 4.65 8.11
C PHE A 114 -1.71 4.94 7.21
N TYR A 115 -1.71 6.09 6.52
CA TYR A 115 -0.60 6.49 5.64
C TYR A 115 0.72 6.71 6.39
N GLN A 116 0.67 7.28 7.60
CA GLN A 116 1.86 7.45 8.43
C GLN A 116 2.46 6.10 8.84
N ASN A 117 1.63 5.14 9.24
CA ASN A 117 2.09 3.81 9.64
C ASN A 117 2.64 3.04 8.44
N LEU A 118 1.98 3.12 7.28
CA LEU A 118 2.42 2.47 6.06
C LEU A 118 3.75 3.05 5.57
N SER A 119 3.86 4.38 5.51
CA SER A 119 5.11 5.05 5.16
C SER A 119 6.25 4.70 6.12
N LYS A 120 6.01 4.66 7.44
CA LYS A 120 7.02 4.24 8.42
C LYS A 120 7.43 2.79 8.25
N ALA A 121 6.49 1.90 7.94
CA ALA A 121 6.77 0.48 7.71
C ALA A 121 7.62 0.28 6.46
N LEU A 122 7.27 0.92 5.34
CA LEU A 122 8.02 0.83 4.09
C LEU A 122 9.43 1.43 4.20
N ASN A 123 9.57 2.52 4.98
CA ASN A 123 10.84 3.21 5.20
C ASN A 123 11.66 2.66 6.38
N LYS A 124 11.20 1.58 7.02
CA LYS A 124 11.94 0.95 8.11
C LYS A 124 13.24 0.39 7.54
N LYS A 125 14.35 1.05 7.83
CA LYS A 125 15.69 0.52 7.55
C LYS A 125 15.87 -0.78 8.33
N GLU A 126 16.44 -1.80 7.69
CA GLU A 126 16.97 -2.94 8.43
C GLU A 126 17.92 -2.38 9.48
N LYS A 127 17.73 -2.78 10.74
CA LYS A 127 18.70 -2.45 11.78
C LYS A 127 19.99 -3.17 11.41
N GLU A 128 21.03 -2.42 11.08
CA GLU A 128 22.42 -2.88 11.06
C GLU A 128 22.78 -3.56 12.39
#